data_AF-A0A8H2PKG3-F1
#
_entry.id   AF-A0A8H2PKG3-F1
#
_cell.length_a   1.000
_cell.length_b   1.000
_cell.length_c   1.000
_cell.angle_alpha   90.00
_cell.angle_beta   90.00
_cell.angle_gamma   90.00
#
_symmetry.space_group_name_H-M   'P 1'
#
loop_
_entity.id
_entity.type
_entity.pdbx_description
1 polymer ?
#
loop_
_entity_poly.entity_id
_entity_poly.type
_entity_poly.pdbx_seq_one_letter_code
_entity_poly.pdbx_strand_id
1 'polypeptide(L)'
;TILYVAWYLFYQTQVLTGPYHDSWYLLDRFVASFMIYGIYGVAAFVYHEKVYQYLDRVRYLFLPVGLVIAFFSVRSLLAHPGDLSFANAPYLNTIQSLYSLVIIFAVFMGASKMIVNDSPKLPLFKWLSVYAYRTYLANVFVFQVLLLLFK
;
A
#
# COMPACT_ATOMS: atom_id res chain seq x y z
N THR A 1 12.55 -8.32 6.17
CA THR A 1 12.18 -8.98 4.91
C THR A 1 11.90 -10.46 5.07
N ILE A 2 12.77 -11.26 5.72
CA ILE A 2 12.55 -12.72 5.92
C ILE A 2 11.20 -13.03 6.60
N LEU A 3 10.90 -12.36 7.71
CA LEU A 3 9.61 -12.50 8.42
C LEU A 3 8.39 -12.21 7.53
N TYR A 4 8.49 -11.19 6.67
CA TYR A 4 7.40 -10.86 5.75
C TYR A 4 7.25 -11.91 4.64
N VAL A 5 8.35 -12.43 4.09
CA VAL A 5 8.30 -13.51 3.11
C VAL A 5 7.68 -14.77 3.72
N ALA A 6 8.05 -15.12 4.95
CA ALA A 6 7.44 -16.22 5.69
C ALA A 6 5.93 -16.01 5.90
N TRP A 7 5.51 -14.81 6.34
CA TRP A 7 4.11 -14.43 6.48
C TRP A 7 3.33 -14.53 5.16
N TYR A 8 3.93 -14.01 4.09
CA TYR A 8 3.35 -14.01 2.75
C TYR A 8 3.15 -15.44 2.22
N LEU A 9 4.18 -16.29 2.32
CA LEU A 9 4.10 -17.69 1.89
C LEU A 9 3.09 -18.49 2.73
N PHE A 10 3.04 -18.23 4.04
CA PHE A 10 2.02 -18.80 4.91
C PHE A 10 0.61 -18.42 4.45
N TYR A 11 0.35 -17.11 4.24
CA TYR A 11 -0.95 -16.65 3.78
C TYR A 11 -1.32 -17.25 2.42
N GLN A 12 -0.38 -17.25 1.48
CA GLN A 12 -0.63 -17.78 0.14
C GLN A 12 -0.99 -19.27 0.17
N THR A 13 -0.24 -20.08 0.91
CA THR A 13 -0.42 -21.54 0.92
C THR A 13 -1.55 -22.03 1.81
N GLN A 14 -1.78 -21.37 2.95
CA GLN A 14 -2.74 -21.84 3.96
C GLN A 14 -4.10 -21.18 3.86
N VAL A 15 -4.13 -19.90 3.44
CA VAL A 15 -5.35 -19.09 3.41
C VAL A 15 -5.83 -18.86 1.98
N LEU A 16 -5.00 -18.28 1.12
CA LEU A 16 -5.45 -17.84 -0.22
C LEU A 16 -5.84 -19.00 -1.15
N THR A 17 -5.05 -20.08 -1.18
CA THR A 17 -5.36 -21.29 -1.96
C THR A 17 -5.48 -22.53 -1.09
N GLY A 18 -5.50 -22.35 0.22
CA GLY A 18 -5.36 -23.41 1.20
C GLY A 18 -6.67 -23.80 1.89
N PRO A 19 -6.59 -24.70 2.88
CA PRO A 19 -7.77 -25.24 3.56
C PRO A 19 -8.52 -24.20 4.40
N TYR A 20 -7.90 -23.08 4.75
CA TYR A 20 -8.51 -22.04 5.59
C TYR A 20 -9.14 -20.90 4.80
N HIS A 21 -9.29 -21.03 3.48
CA HIS A 21 -9.85 -20.01 2.59
C HIS A 21 -11.12 -19.35 3.16
N ASP A 22 -12.12 -20.13 3.54
CA ASP A 22 -13.41 -19.57 3.96
C ASP A 22 -13.41 -19.04 5.40
N SER A 23 -12.43 -19.45 6.22
CA SER A 23 -12.38 -19.12 7.65
C SER A 23 -11.46 -17.95 7.96
N TRP A 24 -10.30 -17.86 7.29
CA TRP A 24 -9.23 -16.92 7.62
C TRP A 24 -8.93 -15.92 6.49
N TYR A 25 -9.79 -15.79 5.48
CA TYR A 25 -9.57 -14.86 4.35
C TYR A 25 -9.30 -13.41 4.77
N LEU A 26 -9.81 -12.95 5.92
CA LEU A 26 -9.58 -11.59 6.44
C LEU A 26 -8.17 -11.37 7.04
N LEU A 27 -7.36 -12.43 7.14
CA LEU A 27 -6.02 -12.37 7.74
C LEU A 27 -5.05 -11.53 6.91
N ASP A 28 -5.35 -11.31 5.62
CA ASP A 28 -4.63 -10.34 4.78
C ASP A 28 -4.76 -8.89 5.25
N ARG A 29 -5.83 -8.53 5.96
CA ARG A 29 -6.04 -7.17 6.50
C ARG A 29 -5.25 -6.92 7.78
N PHE A 30 -4.60 -7.95 8.31
CA PHE A 30 -3.78 -7.81 9.50
C PHE A 30 -2.56 -6.93 9.23
N VAL A 31 -2.13 -6.18 10.26
CA VAL A 31 -1.05 -5.18 10.16
C VAL A 31 0.24 -5.75 9.56
N ALA A 32 0.54 -7.04 9.80
CA ALA A 32 1.72 -7.70 9.26
C ALA A 32 1.80 -7.65 7.73
N SER A 33 0.66 -7.71 7.04
CA SER A 33 0.56 -7.65 5.57
C SER A 33 0.98 -6.30 5.01
N PHE A 34 0.89 -5.22 5.80
CA PHE A 34 1.24 -3.86 5.35
C PHE A 34 2.58 -3.37 5.90
N MET A 35 3.18 -4.09 6.85
CA MET A 35 4.40 -3.69 7.54
C MET A 35 5.55 -3.40 6.57
N ILE A 36 5.65 -4.16 5.46
CA ILE A 36 6.70 -3.97 4.46
C ILE A 36 6.60 -2.60 3.77
N TYR A 37 5.39 -2.13 3.48
CA TYR A 37 5.16 -0.82 2.89
C TYR A 37 5.52 0.31 3.86
N GLY A 38 5.23 0.13 5.15
CA GLY A 38 5.62 1.08 6.19
C GLY A 38 7.14 1.21 6.30
N ILE A 39 7.86 0.09 6.41
CA ILE A 39 9.33 0.08 6.52
C ILE A 39 9.98 0.73 5.30
N TYR A 40 9.60 0.29 4.09
CA TYR A 40 10.17 0.87 2.87
C TYR A 40 9.70 2.30 2.61
N GLY A 41 8.51 2.69 3.06
CA GLY A 41 8.03 4.07 3.02
C GLY A 41 8.89 5.00 3.87
N VAL A 42 9.24 4.59 5.10
CA VAL A 42 10.17 5.33 5.96
C VAL A 42 11.56 5.39 5.32
N ALA A 43 12.05 4.28 4.76
CA ALA A 43 13.32 4.27 4.05
C ALA A 43 13.31 5.23 2.84
N ALA A 44 12.22 5.25 2.06
CA ALA A 44 12.05 6.16 0.92
C ALA A 44 11.97 7.63 1.36
N PHE A 45 11.48 7.92 2.55
CA PHE A 45 11.50 9.25 3.14
C PHE A 45 12.93 9.66 3.57
N VAL A 46 13.64 8.80 4.28
CA VAL A 46 15.02 9.06 4.74
C VAL A 46 15.98 9.25 3.57
N TYR A 47 15.87 8.41 2.53
CA TYR A 47 16.72 8.46 1.34
C TYR A 47 16.04 9.13 0.14
N HIS A 48 15.16 10.09 0.41
CA HIS A 48 14.28 10.73 -0.59
C HIS A 48 15.00 11.12 -1.88
N GLU A 49 16.11 11.86 -1.80
CA GLU A 49 16.83 12.32 -2.98
C GLU A 49 17.36 11.16 -3.84
N LYS A 50 17.94 10.14 -3.22
CA LYS A 50 18.50 8.99 -3.93
C LYS A 50 17.41 8.17 -4.61
N VAL A 51 16.31 7.94 -3.89
CA VAL A 51 15.14 7.21 -4.41
C VAL A 51 14.49 7.99 -5.55
N TYR A 52 14.30 9.30 -5.39
CA TYR A 52 13.74 10.17 -6.43
C TYR A 52 14.62 10.21 -7.68
N GLN A 53 15.95 10.38 -7.54
CA GLN A 53 16.88 10.37 -8.68
C GLN A 53 16.81 9.07 -9.49
N TYR A 54 16.74 7.92 -8.80
CA TYR A 54 16.61 6.64 -9.46
C TYR A 54 15.25 6.52 -10.19
N LEU A 55 14.16 6.87 -9.51
CA LEU A 55 12.80 6.81 -10.05
C LEU A 55 12.59 7.77 -11.24
N ASP A 56 13.10 9.00 -11.17
CA ASP A 56 12.99 9.99 -12.25
C ASP A 56 13.74 9.54 -13.51
N ARG A 57 14.87 8.82 -13.36
CA ARG A 57 15.59 8.23 -14.50
C ARG A 57 14.74 7.20 -15.26
N VAL A 58 13.92 6.43 -14.55
CA VAL A 58 13.04 5.40 -15.14
C VAL A 58 11.59 5.86 -15.31
N ARG A 59 11.31 7.16 -15.18
CA ARG A 59 9.94 7.71 -15.19
C ARG A 59 9.10 7.33 -16.41
N TYR A 60 9.72 7.19 -17.58
CA TYR A 60 9.02 6.80 -18.80
C TYR A 60 8.62 5.32 -18.81
N LEU A 61 9.28 4.50 -17.99
CA LEU A 61 8.97 3.07 -17.82
C LEU A 61 7.75 2.87 -16.89
N PHE A 62 7.47 3.83 -16.01
CA PHE A 62 6.36 3.73 -15.06
C PHE A 62 4.99 3.61 -15.73
N LEU A 63 4.76 4.32 -16.84
CA LEU A 63 3.49 4.29 -17.54
C LEU A 63 3.22 2.93 -18.22
N PRO A 64 4.11 2.39 -19.09
CA PRO A 64 3.88 1.08 -19.70
C PRO A 64 3.86 -0.04 -18.65
N VAL A 65 4.78 -0.04 -17.67
CA VAL A 65 4.79 -1.06 -16.61
C VAL A 65 3.54 -0.98 -15.74
N GLY A 66 3.11 0.23 -15.39
CA GLY A 66 1.91 0.46 -14.61
C GLY A 66 0.64 0.01 -15.34
N LEU A 67 0.53 0.25 -16.64
CA LEU A 67 -0.60 -0.24 -17.45
C LEU A 67 -0.64 -1.77 -17.50
N VAL A 68 0.50 -2.43 -17.71
CA VAL A 68 0.59 -3.89 -17.72
C VAL A 68 0.17 -4.46 -16.37
N ILE A 69 0.71 -3.94 -15.27
CA ILE A 69 0.37 -4.40 -13.92
C ILE A 69 -1.10 -4.13 -13.60
N ALA A 70 -1.63 -2.96 -13.98
CA ALA A 70 -3.05 -2.62 -13.80
C ALA A 70 -3.96 -3.57 -14.59
N PHE A 71 -3.61 -3.90 -15.84
CA PHE A 71 -4.36 -4.85 -16.65
C PHE A 71 -4.43 -6.24 -16.00
N PHE A 72 -3.28 -6.76 -15.56
CA PHE A 72 -3.24 -8.05 -14.85
C PHE A 72 -3.96 -8.00 -13.50
N SER A 73 -3.88 -6.88 -12.78
CA SER A 73 -4.60 -6.68 -11.52
C SER A 73 -6.12 -6.72 -11.71
N VAL A 74 -6.64 -5.97 -12.68
CA VAL A 74 -8.08 -5.96 -13.01
C VAL A 74 -8.52 -7.34 -13.48
N ARG A 75 -7.76 -7.98 -14.37
CA ARG A 75 -8.07 -9.33 -14.83
C ARG A 75 -8.10 -10.35 -13.69
N SER A 76 -7.18 -10.23 -12.73
CA SER A 76 -7.14 -11.10 -11.55
C SER A 76 -8.33 -10.89 -10.63
N LEU A 77 -8.84 -9.65 -10.50
CA LEU A 77 -10.04 -9.36 -9.72
C LEU A 77 -11.30 -9.88 -10.40
N LEU A 78 -11.44 -9.66 -11.71
CA LEU A 78 -12.58 -10.13 -12.49
C LEU A 78 -12.64 -11.65 -12.62
N ALA A 79 -11.50 -12.33 -12.56
CA ALA A 79 -11.43 -13.80 -12.58
C ALA A 79 -11.65 -14.44 -11.20
N HIS A 80 -11.73 -13.64 -10.13
CA HIS A 80 -11.94 -14.17 -8.79
C HIS A 80 -13.40 -14.66 -8.65
N PRO A 81 -13.63 -15.89 -8.17
CA PRO A 81 -14.98 -16.44 -8.05
C PRO A 81 -15.77 -15.70 -6.96
N GLY A 82 -17.00 -15.31 -7.29
CA GLY A 82 -17.92 -14.63 -6.37
C GLY A 82 -18.12 -13.15 -6.68
N ASP A 83 -18.98 -12.50 -5.90
CA ASP A 83 -19.24 -11.07 -6.04
C ASP A 83 -18.02 -10.26 -5.59
N LEU A 84 -17.63 -9.30 -6.43
CA LEU A 84 -16.63 -8.27 -6.11
C LEU A 84 -17.16 -7.37 -5.00
N SER A 85 -16.99 -7.82 -3.76
CA SER A 85 -17.30 -7.06 -2.56
C SER A 85 -16.04 -6.72 -1.79
N PHE A 86 -16.08 -5.61 -1.04
CA PHE A 86 -15.01 -5.27 -0.11
C PHE A 86 -14.77 -6.36 0.94
N ALA A 87 -15.72 -7.27 1.19
CA ALA A 87 -15.52 -8.39 2.12
C ALA A 87 -14.69 -9.50 1.48
N ASN A 88 -14.90 -9.81 0.20
CA ASN A 88 -14.35 -11.01 -0.43
C ASN A 88 -13.11 -10.75 -1.30
N ALA A 89 -12.74 -9.49 -1.55
CA ALA A 89 -11.56 -9.18 -2.35
C ALA A 89 -10.26 -9.50 -1.56
N PRO A 90 -9.33 -10.30 -2.11
CA PRO A 90 -8.05 -10.57 -1.47
C PRO A 90 -7.10 -9.36 -1.58
N TYR A 91 -6.69 -8.83 -0.42
CA TYR A 91 -5.77 -7.69 -0.28
C TYR A 91 -4.31 -8.12 -0.36
N LEU A 92 -3.97 -9.31 0.14
CA LEU A 92 -2.60 -9.85 0.09
C LEU A 92 -2.45 -10.83 -1.09
N ASN A 93 -2.44 -10.25 -2.30
CA ASN A 93 -2.18 -10.96 -3.56
C ASN A 93 -0.99 -10.29 -4.27
N THR A 94 -0.07 -11.07 -4.86
CA THR A 94 1.12 -10.54 -5.54
C THR A 94 0.80 -9.43 -6.52
N ILE A 95 -0.22 -9.61 -7.37
CA ILE A 95 -0.52 -8.63 -8.42
C ILE A 95 -1.15 -7.35 -7.84
N GLN A 96 -1.97 -7.50 -6.80
CA GLN A 96 -2.57 -6.36 -6.07
C GLN A 96 -1.51 -5.57 -5.30
N SER A 97 -0.56 -6.28 -4.69
CA SER A 97 0.60 -5.71 -4.02
C SER A 97 1.51 -4.94 -4.99
N LEU A 98 1.79 -5.50 -6.17
CA LEU A 98 2.57 -4.83 -7.22
C LEU A 98 1.84 -3.61 -7.77
N TYR A 99 0.54 -3.72 -8.02
CA TYR A 99 -0.29 -2.59 -8.44
C TYR A 99 -0.23 -1.45 -7.40
N SER A 100 -0.40 -1.78 -6.12
CA SER A 100 -0.30 -0.81 -5.03
C SER A 100 1.06 -0.13 -4.99
N LEU A 101 2.16 -0.87 -5.18
CA LEU A 101 3.51 -0.29 -5.25
C LEU A 101 3.66 0.70 -6.41
N VAL A 102 3.15 0.37 -7.60
CA VAL A 102 3.18 1.28 -8.75
C VAL A 102 2.48 2.59 -8.40
N ILE A 103 1.29 2.52 -7.81
CA ILE A 103 0.52 3.72 -7.41
C ILE A 103 1.28 4.52 -6.34
N ILE A 104 1.82 3.87 -5.31
CA ILE A 104 2.62 4.53 -4.27
C ILE A 104 3.82 5.27 -4.88
N PHE A 105 4.58 4.62 -5.76
CA PHE A 105 5.72 5.25 -6.41
C PHE A 105 5.30 6.39 -7.36
N ALA A 106 4.17 6.26 -8.06
CA ALA A 106 3.64 7.33 -8.91
C ALA A 106 3.28 8.58 -8.08
N VAL A 107 2.60 8.38 -6.94
CA VAL A 107 2.28 9.47 -5.99
C VAL A 107 3.56 10.08 -5.43
N PHE A 108 4.53 9.25 -5.00
CA PHE A 108 5.82 9.71 -4.50
C PHE A 108 6.56 10.56 -5.55
N MET A 109 6.68 10.09 -6.79
CA MET A 109 7.33 10.85 -7.86
C MET A 109 6.61 12.16 -8.17
N GLY A 110 5.27 12.13 -8.23
CA GLY A 110 4.45 13.31 -8.47
C GLY A 110 4.67 14.38 -7.39
N ALA A 111 4.58 13.99 -6.13
CA ALA A 111 4.83 14.86 -4.99
C ALA A 111 6.27 15.41 -4.99
N SER A 112 7.26 14.54 -5.21
CA SER A 112 8.68 14.94 -5.29
C SER A 112 8.92 15.98 -6.38
N LYS A 113 8.33 15.78 -7.56
CA LYS A 113 8.45 16.70 -8.69
C LYS A 113 7.77 18.04 -8.43
N MET A 114 6.65 18.04 -7.70
CA MET A 114 5.98 19.27 -7.27
C MET A 114 6.83 20.08 -6.29
N ILE A 115 7.55 19.40 -5.39
CA ILE A 115 8.47 20.03 -4.43
C ILE A 115 9.68 20.62 -5.18
N VAL A 116 10.32 19.84 -6.05
CA VAL A 116 11.50 20.29 -6.81
C VAL A 116 11.19 21.47 -7.74
N ASN A 117 9.99 21.50 -8.33
CA ASN A 117 9.58 22.58 -9.24
C ASN A 117 8.89 23.76 -8.55
N ASP A 118 8.85 23.78 -7.21
CA ASP A 118 8.15 24.79 -6.40
C ASP A 118 6.71 25.09 -6.91
N SER A 119 5.93 24.03 -7.08
CA SER A 119 4.62 24.13 -7.72
C SER A 119 3.65 25.01 -6.90
N PRO A 120 2.86 25.89 -7.53
CA PRO A 120 1.85 26.70 -6.82
C PRO A 120 0.73 25.87 -6.18
N LYS A 121 0.60 24.59 -6.57
CA LYS A 121 -0.37 23.65 -5.98
C LYS A 121 0.15 22.97 -4.71
N LEU A 122 1.42 23.11 -4.37
CA LEU A 122 2.03 22.47 -3.19
C LEU A 122 1.34 22.82 -1.87
N PRO A 123 0.87 24.07 -1.62
CA PRO A 123 0.13 24.40 -0.39
C PRO A 123 -1.15 23.58 -0.21
N LEU A 124 -1.87 23.27 -1.29
CA LEU A 124 -3.08 22.45 -1.25
C LEU A 124 -2.76 21.02 -0.78
N PHE A 125 -1.74 20.40 -1.37
CA PHE A 125 -1.31 19.05 -0.98
C PHE A 125 -0.75 19.00 0.45
N LYS A 126 -0.06 20.05 0.88
CA LYS A 126 0.39 20.20 2.28
C LYS A 126 -0.81 20.26 3.22
N TRP A 127 -1.84 21.03 2.89
CA TRP A 127 -3.07 21.11 3.69
C TRP A 127 -3.78 19.76 3.77
N LEU A 128 -3.95 19.05 2.64
CA LEU A 128 -4.55 17.70 2.62
C LEU A 128 -3.75 16.71 3.48
N SER A 129 -2.42 16.76 3.40
CA SER A 129 -1.54 15.88 4.19
C SER A 129 -1.66 16.17 5.69
N VAL A 130 -1.71 17.44 6.09
CA VAL A 130 -1.93 17.85 7.49
C VAL A 130 -3.31 17.41 7.98
N TYR A 131 -4.35 17.55 7.15
CA TYR A 131 -5.69 17.09 7.49
C TYR A 131 -5.72 15.57 7.74
N ALA A 132 -5.17 14.78 6.82
CA ALA A 132 -5.07 13.32 6.98
C ALA A 132 -4.29 12.91 8.23
N TYR A 133 -3.18 13.59 8.52
CA TYR A 133 -2.37 13.34 9.71
C TYR A 133 -3.14 13.58 11.01
N ARG A 134 -3.95 14.66 11.09
CA ARG A 134 -4.78 14.95 12.26
C ARG A 134 -5.84 13.88 12.49
N THR A 135 -6.50 13.41 11.43
CA THR A 135 -7.49 12.33 11.52
C THR A 135 -6.85 11.03 12.00
N TYR A 136 -5.66 10.70 11.51
CA TYR A 136 -4.89 9.55 12.00
C TYR A 136 -4.58 9.67 13.50
N LEU A 137 -4.10 10.84 13.95
CA LEU A 137 -3.80 11.07 15.37
C LEU A 137 -5.05 10.93 16.25
N ALA A 138 -6.20 11.40 15.79
CA ALA A 138 -7.47 11.23 16.48
C ALA A 138 -7.85 9.74 16.65
N ASN A 139 -7.66 8.92 15.60
CA ASN A 139 -7.89 7.47 15.69
C ASN A 139 -6.95 6.80 16.69
N VAL A 140 -5.66 7.17 16.68
CA VAL A 140 -4.69 6.65 17.66
C VAL A 140 -5.08 7.03 19.09
N PHE A 141 -5.53 8.28 19.30
CA PHE A 141 -6.01 8.74 20.60
C PHE A 141 -7.22 7.92 21.08
N VAL A 142 -8.24 7.74 20.24
CA VAL A 142 -9.43 6.92 20.59
C VAL A 142 -9.00 5.49 20.93
N PHE A 143 -8.10 4.90 20.14
CA PHE A 143 -7.60 3.55 20.39
C PHE A 143 -6.85 3.45 21.74
N GLN A 144 -6.01 4.44 22.07
CA GLN A 144 -5.33 4.50 23.36
C GLN A 144 -6.30 4.63 24.54
N VAL A 145 -7.33 5.47 24.41
CA VAL A 145 -8.38 5.61 25.45
C VAL A 145 -9.12 4.30 25.65
N LEU A 146 -9.51 3.61 24.56
CA LEU A 146 -10.15 2.29 24.65
C LEU A 146 -9.25 1.28 25.35
N LEU A 147 -7.97 1.18 24.96
CA LEU A 147 -7.02 0.27 25.61
C LEU A 147 -6.86 0.56 27.10
N LEU A 148 -6.90 1.82 27.53
CA LEU A 148 -6.84 2.18 28.94
C LEU A 148 -8.12 1.82 29.70
N LEU A 149 -9.29 1.90 29.06
CA LEU A 149 -10.58 1.52 29.66
C LEU A 149 -10.76 0.00 29.77
N PHE A 150 -10.17 -0.77 28.86
CA PHE A 150 -10.20 -2.24 28.85
C PHE A 150 -8.94 -2.88 29.47
N LYS A 151 -8.12 -2.09 30.17
CA LYS A 151 -6.99 -2.57 30.96
C LYS A 151 -7.44 -2.94 32.36
#